data_AF-A0A3C1YG82-F1
#
_entry.id   AF-A0A3C1YG82-F1
#
_cell.length_a   1.000
_cell.length_b   1.000
_cell.length_c   1.000
_cell.angle_alpha   90.00
_cell.angle_beta   90.00
_cell.angle_gamma   90.00
#
_symmetry.space_group_name_H-M   'P 1'
#
loop_
_entity.id
_entity.type
_entity.pdbx_description
1 polymer ?
#
loop_
_entity_poly.entity_id
_entity_poly.type
_entity_poly.pdbx_seq_one_letter_code
_entity_poly.pdbx_strand_id
1 'polypeptide(L)'
;MLNKLLSVGVMVMLLLAAGGYFAANAKAAGQEGLGNTAGQAQAEAAAQQEVKEQVPPKATQRQQGRPKFNPENQEMREQARMKAKEIRQNKQADREQAATAAKAQREQARMRAKEIRQNKREIKELRETKQEKTKLARELIKTLRENPESFPEEKAVAVREQLRLIKENREKFAESLGRIRDESASLRENRRNNNAPGMKGNADNIFAVQEARIQILKEMITDLDELLALLT
;
A
#
# COMPACT_ATOMS: atom_id res chain seq x y z
N MET A 1 -0.31 -14.99 51.23
CA MET A 1 -0.58 -13.98 50.18
C MET A 1 0.60 -13.75 49.23
N LEU A 2 1.86 -14.00 49.62
CA LEU A 2 3.05 -13.82 48.76
C LEU A 2 3.00 -14.53 47.38
N ASN A 3 2.50 -15.77 47.29
CA ASN A 3 2.46 -16.52 46.01
C ASN A 3 1.58 -15.87 44.92
N LYS A 4 0.62 -15.00 45.28
CA LYS A 4 -0.35 -14.42 44.31
C LYS A 4 0.14 -13.11 43.69
N LEU A 5 0.93 -12.32 44.41
CA LEU A 5 1.63 -11.15 43.86
C LEU A 5 2.84 -11.56 43.01
N LEU A 6 3.48 -12.69 43.34
CA LEU A 6 4.45 -13.36 42.46
C LEU A 6 3.82 -13.75 41.11
N SER A 7 2.58 -14.27 41.11
CA SER A 7 1.83 -14.58 39.88
C SER A 7 1.56 -13.34 39.02
N VAL A 8 1.06 -12.24 39.61
CA VAL A 8 0.87 -10.96 38.87
C VAL A 8 2.22 -10.44 38.38
N GLY A 9 3.25 -10.53 39.21
CA GLY A 9 4.58 -10.07 38.85
C GLY A 9 5.24 -10.85 37.71
N VAL A 10 5.06 -12.17 37.67
CA VAL A 10 5.56 -13.04 36.60
C VAL A 10 4.77 -12.82 35.31
N MET A 11 3.44 -12.66 35.40
CA MET A 11 2.57 -12.40 34.24
C MET A 11 2.89 -11.04 33.59
N VAL A 12 3.14 -10.02 34.40
CA VAL A 12 3.61 -8.69 33.97
C VAL A 12 4.99 -8.78 33.32
N MET A 13 5.94 -9.51 33.90
CA MET A 13 7.28 -9.68 33.31
C MET A 13 7.22 -10.39 31.95
N LEU A 14 6.41 -11.45 31.80
CA LEU A 14 6.21 -12.16 30.53
C LEU A 14 5.52 -11.28 29.47
N LEU A 15 4.53 -10.48 29.88
CA LEU A 15 3.83 -9.55 29.01
C LEU A 15 4.70 -8.38 28.54
N LEU A 16 5.73 -8.03 29.30
CA LEU A 16 6.52 -6.81 29.09
C LEU A 16 7.95 -7.07 28.59
N ALA A 17 8.57 -8.21 28.90
CA ALA A 17 9.92 -8.57 28.42
C ALA A 17 9.98 -8.81 26.90
N ALA A 18 8.89 -9.30 26.29
CA ALA A 18 8.86 -9.57 24.85
C ALA A 18 8.74 -8.32 23.96
N GLY A 19 8.81 -7.11 24.54
CA GLY A 19 8.97 -5.85 23.79
C GLY A 19 10.40 -5.56 23.31
N GLY A 20 11.41 -6.28 23.82
CA GLY A 20 12.83 -6.08 23.46
C GLY A 20 13.28 -6.79 22.16
N TYR A 21 12.53 -7.77 21.66
CA TYR A 21 12.99 -8.63 20.56
C TYR A 21 12.80 -8.07 19.14
N PHE A 22 12.15 -6.91 18.97
CA PHE A 22 11.88 -6.36 17.63
C PHE A 22 12.91 -5.33 17.14
N ALA A 23 13.97 -5.05 17.90
CA ALA A 23 15.02 -4.10 17.52
C ALA A 23 16.19 -4.73 16.74
N ALA A 24 16.30 -6.06 16.66
CA ALA A 24 17.53 -6.71 16.17
C ALA A 24 17.55 -7.10 14.67
N ASN A 25 16.42 -7.06 13.93
CA ASN A 25 16.36 -7.60 12.55
C ASN A 25 16.35 -6.57 11.42
N ALA A 26 16.76 -5.32 11.66
CA ALA A 26 16.76 -4.26 10.63
C ALA A 26 18.08 -4.10 9.85
N LYS A 27 19.11 -4.93 10.07
CA LYS A 27 20.47 -4.67 9.55
C LYS A 27 21.07 -5.72 8.60
N ALA A 28 20.28 -6.67 8.07
CA ALA A 28 20.84 -7.79 7.28
C ALA A 28 20.17 -8.07 5.93
N ALA A 29 19.53 -7.10 5.28
CA ALA A 29 19.01 -7.31 3.92
C ALA A 29 19.10 -6.02 3.09
N GLY A 30 20.14 -5.91 2.27
CA GLY A 30 20.24 -4.80 1.31
C GLY A 30 21.62 -4.57 0.71
N GLN A 31 22.42 -5.61 0.48
CA GLN A 31 23.65 -5.50 -0.30
C GLN A 31 23.78 -6.75 -1.16
N GLU A 32 23.03 -6.82 -2.25
CA GLU A 32 23.25 -7.73 -3.38
C GLU A 32 22.30 -7.32 -4.52
N GLY A 33 22.84 -7.19 -5.74
CA GLY A 33 22.04 -7.01 -6.95
C GLY A 33 22.20 -5.67 -7.69
N LEU A 34 23.43 -5.21 -7.90
CA LEU A 34 23.76 -4.45 -9.12
C LEU A 34 23.78 -5.45 -10.27
N GLY A 35 22.77 -5.42 -11.14
CA GLY A 35 22.64 -6.32 -12.27
C GLY A 35 21.83 -5.69 -13.39
N ASN A 36 22.56 -5.19 -14.39
CA ASN A 36 22.17 -4.79 -15.73
C ASN A 36 20.78 -5.21 -16.23
N THR A 37 20.00 -4.23 -16.70
CA THR A 37 19.08 -4.42 -17.84
C THR A 37 19.14 -3.19 -18.76
N ALA A 38 20.32 -2.96 -19.35
CA ALA A 38 20.42 -2.36 -20.67
C ALA A 38 20.42 -3.51 -21.68
N GLY A 39 19.43 -3.57 -22.56
CA GLY A 39 19.36 -4.58 -23.62
C GLY A 39 18.04 -5.31 -23.69
N GLN A 40 17.01 -4.65 -24.20
CA GLN A 40 15.85 -5.29 -24.85
C GLN A 40 15.22 -4.28 -25.81
N ALA A 41 15.99 -3.93 -26.83
CA ALA A 41 15.54 -3.20 -28.01
C ALA A 41 16.38 -3.65 -29.20
N GLN A 42 16.38 -4.95 -29.48
CA GLN A 42 17.02 -5.55 -30.66
C GLN A 42 16.51 -6.98 -30.83
N ALA A 43 15.35 -7.13 -31.46
CA ALA A 43 14.89 -8.36 -32.08
C ALA A 43 13.70 -8.03 -32.99
N GLU A 44 13.99 -7.50 -34.18
CA GLU A 44 13.14 -7.65 -35.37
C GLU A 44 13.91 -7.09 -36.57
N ALA A 45 14.92 -7.84 -36.99
CA ALA A 45 15.54 -7.74 -38.29
C ALA A 45 15.67 -9.17 -38.82
N ALA A 46 14.75 -9.58 -39.70
CA ALA A 46 14.96 -10.62 -40.72
C ALA A 46 13.64 -10.98 -41.40
N ALA A 47 13.22 -10.19 -42.39
CA ALA A 47 12.51 -10.68 -43.57
C ALA A 47 12.25 -9.50 -44.51
N GLN A 48 13.14 -9.31 -45.49
CA GLN A 48 12.84 -8.90 -46.87
C GLN A 48 14.14 -8.46 -47.54
N GLN A 49 14.89 -9.45 -48.00
CA GLN A 49 15.82 -9.30 -49.10
C GLN A 49 15.31 -10.19 -50.23
N GLU A 50 15.45 -9.68 -51.46
CA GLU A 50 15.21 -10.36 -52.74
C GLU A 50 13.76 -10.45 -53.22
N VAL A 51 13.34 -9.47 -54.03
CA VAL A 51 13.15 -9.68 -55.49
C VAL A 51 13.45 -8.35 -56.20
N LYS A 52 14.63 -8.24 -56.82
CA LYS A 52 14.87 -7.25 -57.88
C LYS A 52 14.26 -7.82 -59.16
N GLU A 53 13.01 -7.51 -59.43
CA GLU A 53 12.42 -7.77 -60.75
C GLU A 53 12.44 -6.51 -61.60
N GLN A 54 12.90 -6.70 -62.84
CA GLN A 54 13.19 -5.68 -63.83
C GLN A 54 11.93 -4.85 -64.13
N VAL A 55 12.02 -3.54 -63.94
CA VAL A 55 11.00 -2.59 -64.43
C VAL A 55 11.34 -2.25 -65.88
N PRO A 56 10.52 -2.62 -66.89
CA PRO A 56 10.71 -2.15 -68.26
C PRO A 56 10.33 -0.67 -68.37
N PRO A 57 10.97 0.11 -69.27
CA PRO A 57 10.61 1.50 -69.48
C PRO A 57 9.27 1.58 -70.23
N LYS A 58 8.17 1.84 -69.50
CA LYS A 58 6.89 2.20 -70.12
C LYS A 58 6.88 3.69 -70.49
N ALA A 59 7.39 3.97 -71.67
CA ALA A 59 7.00 5.15 -72.43
C ALA A 59 5.71 4.82 -73.19
N THR A 60 4.52 5.17 -72.66
CA THR A 60 3.30 5.35 -73.49
C THR A 60 2.18 6.10 -72.77
N GLN A 61 1.69 7.17 -73.44
CA GLN A 61 0.35 7.75 -73.37
C GLN A 61 -0.15 8.34 -72.04
N ARG A 62 0.36 9.54 -71.70
CA ARG A 62 -0.47 10.57 -71.07
C ARG A 62 -1.42 11.16 -72.12
N GLN A 63 -2.58 10.55 -72.34
CA GLN A 63 -3.76 11.20 -72.95
C GLN A 63 -4.92 10.19 -72.98
N GLN A 64 -5.54 9.95 -71.83
CA GLN A 64 -6.91 9.43 -71.77
C GLN A 64 -7.67 10.22 -70.71
N GLY A 65 -8.92 10.54 -71.04
CA GLY A 65 -9.62 11.74 -70.61
C GLY A 65 -9.61 12.00 -69.12
N ARG A 66 -9.55 13.30 -68.75
CA ARG A 66 -10.01 13.74 -67.42
C ARG A 66 -11.38 13.10 -67.21
N PRO A 67 -11.59 12.26 -66.17
CA PRO A 67 -12.90 11.71 -65.90
C PRO A 67 -13.87 12.90 -65.83
N LYS A 68 -14.91 12.86 -66.67
CA LYS A 68 -15.95 13.88 -66.65
C LYS A 68 -16.46 13.97 -65.22
N PHE A 69 -16.55 15.19 -64.71
CA PHE A 69 -17.06 15.51 -63.38
C PHE A 69 -18.41 14.81 -63.20
N ASN A 70 -18.46 13.78 -62.36
CA ASN A 70 -19.71 13.11 -62.00
C ASN A 70 -20.17 13.69 -60.65
N PRO A 71 -21.26 14.48 -60.60
CA PRO A 71 -21.77 15.08 -59.37
C PRO A 71 -22.13 14.04 -58.30
N GLU A 72 -22.57 12.83 -58.67
CA GLU A 72 -22.84 11.74 -57.71
C GLU A 72 -21.58 11.28 -56.95
N ASN A 73 -20.40 11.38 -57.57
CA ASN A 73 -19.12 11.11 -56.91
C ASN A 73 -18.68 12.24 -55.96
N GLN A 74 -19.24 13.44 -56.11
CA GLN A 74 -18.94 14.57 -55.21
C GLN A 74 -19.71 14.42 -53.89
N GLU A 75 -20.99 14.07 -53.94
CA GLU A 75 -21.81 13.85 -52.75
C GLU A 75 -21.26 12.70 -51.89
N MET A 76 -20.89 11.57 -52.48
CA MET A 76 -20.24 10.47 -51.74
C MET A 76 -18.92 10.90 -51.09
N ARG A 77 -18.12 11.73 -51.77
CA ARG A 77 -16.86 12.26 -51.21
C ARG A 77 -17.11 13.23 -50.06
N GLU A 78 -18.13 14.05 -50.15
CA GLU A 78 -18.53 14.99 -49.09
C GLU A 78 -19.09 14.23 -47.88
N GLN A 79 -19.95 13.23 -48.09
CA GLN A 79 -20.43 12.34 -47.03
C GLN A 79 -19.28 11.59 -46.34
N ALA A 80 -18.31 11.05 -47.11
CA ALA A 80 -17.13 10.39 -46.54
C ALA A 80 -16.25 11.36 -45.74
N ARG A 81 -16.08 12.61 -46.21
CA ARG A 81 -15.36 13.67 -45.47
C ARG A 81 -16.07 14.03 -44.17
N MET A 82 -17.40 14.13 -44.17
CA MET A 82 -18.18 14.42 -42.97
C MET A 82 -18.09 13.28 -41.95
N LYS A 83 -18.27 12.02 -42.37
CA LYS A 83 -18.07 10.84 -41.51
C LYS A 83 -16.66 10.77 -40.94
N ALA A 84 -15.63 11.06 -41.74
CA ALA A 84 -14.25 11.08 -41.27
C ALA A 84 -14.00 12.20 -40.23
N LYS A 85 -14.65 13.37 -40.37
CA LYS A 85 -14.59 14.44 -39.37
C LYS A 85 -15.28 14.02 -38.07
N GLU A 86 -16.46 13.42 -38.16
CA GLU A 86 -17.22 12.93 -37.01
C GLU A 86 -16.43 11.86 -36.23
N ILE A 87 -15.84 10.87 -36.92
CA ILE A 87 -14.97 9.86 -36.30
C ILE A 87 -13.77 10.51 -35.58
N ARG A 88 -13.17 11.54 -36.18
CA ARG A 88 -12.06 12.28 -35.54
C ARG A 88 -12.52 13.04 -34.30
N GLN A 89 -13.69 13.68 -34.35
CA GLN A 89 -14.28 14.39 -33.23
C GLN A 89 -14.62 13.43 -32.08
N ASN A 90 -15.26 12.29 -32.37
CA ASN A 90 -15.57 11.27 -31.37
C ASN A 90 -14.29 10.70 -30.75
N LYS A 91 -13.28 10.37 -31.56
CA LYS A 91 -11.99 9.89 -31.07
C LYS A 91 -11.25 10.94 -30.22
N GLN A 92 -11.42 12.22 -30.51
CA GLN A 92 -10.86 13.30 -29.70
C GLN A 92 -11.59 13.41 -28.37
N ALA A 93 -12.92 13.36 -28.36
CA ALA A 93 -13.72 13.35 -27.14
C ALA A 93 -13.37 12.14 -26.24
N ASP A 94 -13.25 10.94 -26.80
CA ASP A 94 -12.85 9.73 -26.06
C ASP A 94 -11.48 9.88 -25.41
N ARG A 95 -10.52 10.49 -26.12
CA ARG A 95 -9.17 10.76 -25.61
C ARG A 95 -9.18 11.79 -24.49
N GLU A 96 -9.97 12.84 -24.63
CA GLU A 96 -10.13 13.87 -23.60
C GLU A 96 -10.76 13.27 -22.33
N GLN A 97 -11.80 12.45 -22.46
CA GLN A 97 -12.42 11.71 -21.36
C GLN A 97 -11.44 10.72 -20.70
N ALA A 98 -10.68 9.95 -21.49
CA ALA A 98 -9.67 9.06 -20.95
C ALA A 98 -8.56 9.82 -20.21
N ALA A 99 -8.15 10.98 -20.72
CA ALA A 99 -7.13 11.82 -20.09
C ALA A 99 -7.62 12.44 -18.77
N THR A 100 -8.87 12.90 -18.69
CA THR A 100 -9.46 13.42 -17.44
C THR A 100 -9.62 12.31 -16.41
N ALA A 101 -10.11 11.13 -16.80
CA ALA A 101 -10.20 9.96 -15.93
C ALA A 101 -8.82 9.53 -15.40
N ALA A 102 -7.79 9.50 -16.26
CA ALA A 102 -6.43 9.16 -15.86
C ALA A 102 -5.84 10.19 -14.88
N LYS A 103 -6.11 11.49 -15.07
CA LYS A 103 -5.71 12.54 -14.12
C LYS A 103 -6.38 12.35 -12.76
N ALA A 104 -7.70 12.12 -12.73
CA ALA A 104 -8.44 11.89 -11.50
C ALA A 104 -7.91 10.64 -10.74
N GLN A 105 -7.63 9.55 -11.44
CA GLN A 105 -7.05 8.34 -10.84
C GLN A 105 -5.66 8.59 -10.25
N ARG A 106 -4.82 9.36 -10.95
CA ARG A 106 -3.48 9.73 -10.44
C ARG A 106 -3.57 10.60 -9.19
N GLU A 107 -4.52 11.52 -9.14
CA GLU A 107 -4.74 12.36 -7.98
C GLU A 107 -5.23 11.55 -6.78
N GLN A 108 -6.20 10.65 -6.98
CA GLN A 108 -6.65 9.71 -5.96
C GLN A 108 -5.50 8.86 -5.41
N ALA A 109 -4.68 8.28 -6.29
CA ALA A 109 -3.51 7.50 -5.87
C ALA A 109 -2.50 8.34 -5.08
N ARG A 110 -2.30 9.61 -5.46
CA ARG A 110 -1.43 10.54 -4.73
C ARG A 110 -1.98 10.87 -3.34
N MET A 111 -3.29 11.09 -3.21
CA MET A 111 -3.95 11.32 -1.92
C MET A 111 -3.83 10.10 -1.03
N ARG A 112 -4.11 8.91 -1.57
CA ARG A 112 -3.97 7.65 -0.85
C ARG A 112 -2.56 7.40 -0.34
N ALA A 113 -1.55 7.70 -1.16
CA ALA A 113 -0.15 7.60 -0.75
C ALA A 113 0.21 8.59 0.37
N LYS A 114 -0.40 9.79 0.41
CA LYS A 114 -0.21 10.74 1.52
C LYS A 114 -0.83 10.20 2.81
N GLU A 115 -2.04 9.68 2.74
CA GLU A 115 -2.75 9.07 3.87
C GLU A 115 -1.97 7.92 4.49
N ILE A 116 -1.47 6.97 3.67
CA ILE A 116 -0.62 5.87 4.15
C ILE A 116 0.64 6.38 4.86
N ARG A 117 1.25 7.48 4.37
CA ARG A 117 2.41 8.10 5.03
C ARG A 117 2.02 8.75 6.35
N GLN A 118 0.86 9.39 6.42
CA GLN A 118 0.34 10.00 7.63
C GLN A 118 0.04 8.93 8.68
N ASN A 119 -0.66 7.87 8.32
CA ASN A 119 -0.95 6.74 9.21
C ASN A 119 0.33 6.11 9.75
N LYS A 120 1.38 5.97 8.90
CA LYS A 120 2.68 5.47 9.36
C LYS A 120 3.33 6.38 10.41
N ARG A 121 3.16 7.71 10.31
CA ARG A 121 3.65 8.67 11.32
C ARG A 121 2.86 8.55 12.62
N GLU A 122 1.53 8.55 12.53
CA GLU A 122 0.65 8.39 13.71
C GLU A 122 0.93 7.07 14.44
N ILE A 123 1.08 5.95 13.71
CA ILE A 123 1.49 4.66 14.31
C ILE A 123 2.82 4.78 15.05
N LYS A 124 3.78 5.56 14.53
CA LYS A 124 5.07 5.75 15.20
C LYS A 124 4.89 6.53 16.50
N GLU A 125 4.19 7.65 16.46
CA GLU A 125 3.91 8.50 17.63
C GLU A 125 3.15 7.72 18.71
N LEU A 126 2.07 7.02 18.35
CA LEU A 126 1.31 6.20 19.29
C LEU A 126 2.15 5.07 19.90
N ARG A 127 3.10 4.50 19.15
CA ARG A 127 4.03 3.50 19.69
C ARG A 127 4.96 4.09 20.74
N GLU A 128 5.43 5.33 20.55
CA GLU A 128 6.27 6.03 21.52
C GLU A 128 5.47 6.30 22.80
N THR A 129 4.26 6.85 22.70
CA THR A 129 3.35 7.06 23.85
C THR A 129 3.04 5.76 24.59
N LYS A 130 2.72 4.69 23.87
CA LYS A 130 2.50 3.36 24.46
C LYS A 130 3.73 2.88 25.22
N GLN A 131 4.94 3.06 24.66
CA GLN A 131 6.18 2.65 25.30
C GLN A 131 6.44 3.41 26.61
N GLU A 132 6.19 4.71 26.65
CA GLU A 132 6.31 5.53 27.85
C GLU A 132 5.36 5.06 28.95
N LYS A 133 4.07 4.90 28.65
CA LYS A 133 3.08 4.38 29.61
C LYS A 133 3.42 2.98 30.10
N THR A 134 3.91 2.13 29.19
CA THR A 134 4.39 0.78 29.54
C THR A 134 5.57 0.82 30.51
N LYS A 135 6.51 1.78 30.37
CA LYS A 135 7.63 1.95 31.31
C LYS A 135 7.12 2.40 32.67
N LEU A 136 6.24 3.41 32.71
CA LEU A 136 5.66 3.90 33.96
C LEU A 136 4.90 2.81 34.72
N ALA A 137 4.10 2.00 34.02
CA ALA A 137 3.40 0.87 34.62
C ALA A 137 4.36 -0.16 35.24
N ARG A 138 5.53 -0.41 34.61
CA ARG A 138 6.56 -1.30 35.18
C ARG A 138 7.14 -0.76 36.48
N GLU A 139 7.42 0.53 36.51
CA GLU A 139 7.99 1.20 37.68
C GLU A 139 7.03 1.13 38.86
N LEU A 140 5.75 1.47 38.65
CA LEU A 140 4.71 1.36 39.69
C LEU A 140 4.53 -0.08 40.18
N ILE A 141 4.46 -1.05 39.26
CA ILE A 141 4.36 -2.47 39.64
C ILE A 141 5.58 -2.93 40.43
N LYS A 142 6.78 -2.42 40.11
CA LYS A 142 8.00 -2.74 40.87
C LYS A 142 7.89 -2.19 42.30
N THR A 143 7.49 -0.93 42.47
CA THR A 143 7.29 -0.31 43.79
C THR A 143 6.24 -1.05 44.62
N LEU A 144 5.13 -1.49 44.01
CA LEU A 144 4.10 -2.27 44.70
C LEU A 144 4.58 -3.65 45.15
N ARG A 145 5.55 -4.26 44.46
CA ARG A 145 6.15 -5.53 44.92
C ARG A 145 7.00 -5.37 46.18
N GLU A 146 7.60 -4.20 46.36
CA GLU A 146 8.40 -3.89 47.54
C GLU A 146 7.49 -3.70 48.78
N ASN A 147 6.21 -3.35 48.59
CA ASN A 147 5.21 -3.17 49.65
C ASN A 147 3.90 -3.93 49.36
N PRO A 148 3.88 -5.27 49.44
CA PRO A 148 2.76 -6.09 48.98
C PRO A 148 1.49 -5.99 49.84
N GLU A 149 1.62 -5.59 51.11
CA GLU A 149 0.48 -5.52 52.05
C GLU A 149 -0.42 -4.30 51.81
N SER A 150 0.02 -3.32 51.03
CA SER A 150 -0.74 -2.10 50.75
C SER A 150 -1.68 -2.21 49.54
N PHE A 151 -1.70 -3.34 48.83
CA PHE A 151 -2.48 -3.48 47.59
C PHE A 151 -3.73 -4.35 47.77
N PRO A 152 -4.95 -3.78 47.72
CA PRO A 152 -6.20 -4.52 47.88
C PRO A 152 -6.39 -5.60 46.81
N GLU A 153 -6.95 -6.76 47.18
CA GLU A 153 -7.18 -7.86 46.23
C GLU A 153 -8.14 -7.46 45.11
N GLU A 154 -9.14 -6.60 45.38
CA GLU A 154 -10.06 -6.07 44.37
C GLU A 154 -9.30 -5.31 43.27
N LYS A 155 -8.31 -4.49 43.64
CA LYS A 155 -7.42 -3.82 42.68
C LYS A 155 -6.56 -4.85 41.92
N ALA A 156 -6.11 -5.92 42.58
CA ALA A 156 -5.32 -6.97 41.93
C ALA A 156 -6.08 -7.74 40.85
N VAL A 157 -7.38 -7.98 41.05
CA VAL A 157 -8.25 -8.58 40.02
C VAL A 157 -8.39 -7.64 38.82
N ALA A 158 -8.68 -6.35 39.06
CA ALA A 158 -8.79 -5.35 38.00
C ALA A 158 -7.49 -5.20 37.18
N VAL A 159 -6.33 -5.20 37.85
CA VAL A 159 -5.02 -5.17 37.19
C VAL A 159 -4.80 -6.39 36.28
N ARG A 160 -5.18 -7.60 36.73
CA ARG A 160 -5.05 -8.82 35.90
C ARG A 160 -5.92 -8.73 34.64
N GLU A 161 -7.12 -8.21 34.76
CA GLU A 161 -8.02 -8.04 33.62
C GLU A 161 -7.48 -7.02 32.62
N GLN A 162 -6.99 -5.87 33.08
CA GLN A 162 -6.37 -4.87 32.20
C GLN A 162 -5.13 -5.43 31.47
N LEU A 163 -4.30 -6.21 32.17
CA LEU A 163 -3.16 -6.88 31.56
C LEU A 163 -3.57 -7.92 30.50
N ARG A 164 -4.73 -8.58 30.68
CA ARG A 164 -5.31 -9.50 29.68
C ARG A 164 -5.73 -8.73 28.42
N LEU A 165 -6.43 -7.61 28.56
CA LEU A 165 -6.83 -6.76 27.44
C LEU A 165 -5.62 -6.23 26.65
N ILE A 166 -4.61 -5.72 27.36
CA ILE A 166 -3.34 -5.28 26.76
C ILE A 166 -2.65 -6.42 26.00
N LYS A 167 -2.70 -7.65 26.51
CA LYS A 167 -2.15 -8.83 25.83
C LYS A 167 -2.85 -9.11 24.51
N GLU A 168 -4.17 -9.16 24.54
CA GLU A 168 -4.99 -9.46 23.35
C GLU A 168 -4.79 -8.41 22.27
N ASN A 169 -4.80 -7.14 22.65
CA ASN A 169 -4.55 -6.03 21.73
C ASN A 169 -3.12 -6.07 21.16
N ARG A 170 -2.14 -6.49 21.96
CA ARG A 170 -0.76 -6.70 21.49
C ARG A 170 -0.67 -7.81 20.44
N GLU A 171 -1.37 -8.92 20.62
CA GLU A 171 -1.38 -10.05 19.69
C GLU A 171 -2.00 -9.63 18.35
N LYS A 172 -3.17 -8.99 18.37
CA LYS A 172 -3.80 -8.38 17.18
C LYS A 172 -2.87 -7.39 16.46
N PHE A 173 -2.14 -6.56 17.22
CA PHE A 173 -1.18 -5.63 16.66
C PHE A 173 0.03 -6.32 16.01
N ALA A 174 0.45 -7.49 16.52
CA ALA A 174 1.55 -8.25 15.93
C ALA A 174 1.13 -8.89 14.59
N GLU A 175 -0.04 -9.52 14.55
CA GLU A 175 -0.58 -10.19 13.36
C GLU A 175 -0.73 -9.26 12.16
N SER A 176 -1.15 -8.01 12.39
CA SER A 176 -1.33 -7.04 11.31
C SER A 176 -0.03 -6.63 10.60
N LEU A 177 1.16 -6.89 11.16
CA LEU A 177 2.43 -6.67 10.44
C LEU A 177 2.62 -7.67 9.30
N GLY A 178 2.17 -8.91 9.46
CA GLY A 178 2.20 -9.93 8.40
C GLY A 178 1.39 -9.46 7.20
N ARG A 179 0.15 -9.05 7.45
CA ARG A 179 -0.76 -8.52 6.41
C ARG A 179 -0.15 -7.36 5.64
N ILE A 180 0.46 -6.38 6.31
CA ILE A 180 1.12 -5.25 5.61
C ILE A 180 2.26 -5.74 4.71
N ARG A 181 3.04 -6.73 5.14
CA ARG A 181 4.15 -7.28 4.35
C ARG A 181 3.63 -8.00 3.11
N ASP A 182 2.59 -8.81 3.25
CA ASP A 182 1.98 -9.57 2.17
C ASP A 182 1.37 -8.64 1.12
N GLU A 183 0.63 -7.61 1.57
CA GLU A 183 0.07 -6.58 0.68
C GLU A 183 1.17 -5.75 0.00
N SER A 184 2.27 -5.45 0.69
CA SER A 184 3.41 -4.74 0.11
C SER A 184 4.18 -5.58 -0.91
N ALA A 185 4.22 -6.91 -0.73
CA ALA A 185 4.78 -7.84 -1.72
C ALA A 185 3.88 -7.89 -2.96
N SER A 186 2.58 -8.08 -2.77
CA SER A 186 1.56 -8.12 -3.83
C SER A 186 1.53 -6.80 -4.63
N LEU A 187 1.65 -5.65 -3.97
CA LEU A 187 1.74 -4.34 -4.64
C LEU A 187 2.96 -4.24 -5.56
N ARG A 188 4.12 -4.78 -5.13
CA ARG A 188 5.34 -4.80 -5.96
C ARG A 188 5.19 -5.72 -7.16
N GLU A 189 4.52 -6.85 -7.00
CA GLU A 189 4.21 -7.78 -8.09
C GLU A 189 3.24 -7.17 -9.10
N ASN A 190 2.11 -6.62 -8.63
CA ASN A 190 1.14 -5.93 -9.49
C ASN A 190 1.76 -4.76 -10.26
N ARG A 191 2.73 -4.06 -9.65
CA ARG A 191 3.52 -3.04 -10.35
C ARG A 191 4.39 -3.61 -11.47
N ARG A 192 5.04 -4.77 -11.27
CA ARG A 192 5.84 -5.44 -12.32
C ARG A 192 4.96 -5.89 -13.49
N ASN A 193 3.74 -6.33 -13.18
CA ASN A 193 2.78 -6.81 -14.16
C ASN A 193 1.91 -5.70 -14.79
N ASN A 194 2.19 -4.42 -14.51
CA ASN A 194 1.37 -3.28 -14.93
C ASN A 194 -0.14 -3.41 -14.58
N ASN A 195 -0.46 -4.15 -13.51
CA ASN A 195 -1.82 -4.37 -13.04
C ASN A 195 -2.27 -3.21 -12.13
N ALA A 196 -2.72 -2.11 -12.74
CA ALA A 196 -3.17 -0.92 -12.01
C ALA A 196 -4.35 -1.17 -11.04
N PRO A 197 -5.40 -1.94 -11.42
CA PRO A 197 -6.47 -2.30 -10.48
C PRO A 197 -5.96 -3.06 -9.25
N GLY A 198 -5.05 -4.02 -9.46
CA GLY A 198 -4.41 -4.76 -8.37
C GLY A 198 -3.60 -3.86 -7.43
N MET A 199 -2.78 -2.97 -8.00
CA MET A 199 -2.02 -1.97 -7.22
C MET A 199 -2.92 -1.10 -6.34
N LYS A 200 -4.06 -0.66 -6.88
CA LYS A 200 -5.05 0.13 -6.13
C LYS A 200 -5.61 -0.68 -4.96
N GLY A 201 -6.05 -1.92 -5.22
CA GLY A 201 -6.56 -2.82 -4.18
C GLY A 201 -5.57 -3.04 -3.05
N ASN A 202 -4.30 -3.34 -3.36
CA ASN A 202 -3.28 -3.52 -2.32
C ASN A 202 -3.02 -2.23 -1.52
N ALA A 203 -3.04 -1.06 -2.17
CA ALA A 203 -2.85 0.21 -1.47
C ALA A 203 -4.02 0.49 -0.50
N ASP A 204 -5.25 0.20 -0.92
CA ASP A 204 -6.44 0.35 -0.08
C ASP A 204 -6.41 -0.62 1.11
N ASN A 205 -5.99 -1.86 0.89
CA ASN A 205 -5.79 -2.84 1.97
C ASN A 205 -4.70 -2.39 2.96
N ILE A 206 -3.56 -1.88 2.47
CA ILE A 206 -2.49 -1.36 3.35
C ILE A 206 -3.03 -0.22 4.22
N PHE A 207 -3.79 0.70 3.65
CA PHE A 207 -4.41 1.77 4.41
C PHE A 207 -5.37 1.24 5.48
N ALA A 208 -6.29 0.34 5.11
CA ALA A 208 -7.26 -0.23 6.05
C ALA A 208 -6.57 -0.98 7.21
N VAL A 209 -5.52 -1.74 6.91
CA VAL A 209 -4.71 -2.41 7.95
C VAL A 209 -4.00 -1.39 8.84
N GLN A 210 -3.53 -0.27 8.30
CA GLN A 210 -2.91 0.79 9.10
C GLN A 210 -3.92 1.52 9.99
N GLU A 211 -5.13 1.81 9.53
CA GLU A 211 -6.20 2.38 10.36
C GLU A 211 -6.56 1.45 11.52
N ALA A 212 -6.74 0.16 11.25
CA ALA A 212 -6.98 -0.83 12.30
C ALA A 212 -5.84 -0.86 13.33
N ARG A 213 -4.58 -0.73 12.89
CA ARG A 213 -3.42 -0.65 13.80
C ARG A 213 -3.39 0.61 14.65
N ILE A 214 -3.81 1.75 14.10
CA ILE A 214 -3.96 2.99 14.86
C ILE A 214 -5.00 2.80 15.95
N GLN A 215 -6.15 2.22 15.61
CA GLN A 215 -7.22 1.95 16.55
C GLN A 215 -6.77 1.01 17.68
N ILE A 216 -6.12 -0.10 17.34
CA ILE A 216 -5.54 -1.03 18.33
C ILE A 216 -4.54 -0.31 19.25
N LEU A 217 -3.69 0.58 18.71
CA LEU A 217 -2.74 1.34 19.55
C LEU A 217 -3.44 2.31 20.49
N LYS A 218 -4.52 2.97 20.04
CA LYS A 218 -5.33 3.85 20.88
C LYS A 218 -5.98 3.05 22.02
N GLU A 219 -6.58 1.90 21.72
CA GLU A 219 -7.12 0.98 22.72
C GLU A 219 -6.06 0.54 23.73
N MET A 220 -4.89 0.10 23.27
CA MET A 220 -3.78 -0.26 24.16
C MET A 220 -3.33 0.90 25.06
N ILE A 221 -3.37 2.14 24.57
CA ILE A 221 -3.01 3.32 25.37
C ILE A 221 -4.08 3.58 26.43
N THR A 222 -5.36 3.45 26.09
CA THR A 222 -6.47 3.55 27.05
C THR A 222 -6.38 2.46 28.11
N ASP A 223 -6.18 1.20 27.74
CA ASP A 223 -6.00 0.09 28.68
C ASP A 223 -4.79 0.35 29.63
N LEU A 224 -3.72 0.95 29.10
CA LEU A 224 -2.55 1.33 29.90
C LEU A 224 -2.86 2.48 30.86
N ASP A 225 -3.68 3.45 30.48
CA ASP A 225 -4.11 4.53 31.37
C ASP A 225 -5.01 4.03 32.51
N GLU A 226 -5.92 3.12 32.19
CA GLU A 226 -6.74 2.43 33.19
C GLU A 226 -5.87 1.60 34.15
N LEU A 227 -4.88 0.87 33.60
CA LEU A 227 -3.90 0.15 34.42
C LEU A 227 -3.12 1.10 35.34
N LEU A 228 -2.65 2.23 34.82
CA LEU A 228 -1.90 3.21 35.63
C LEU A 228 -2.78 3.77 36.77
N ALA A 229 -4.04 4.09 36.50
CA ALA A 229 -4.98 4.56 37.51
C ALA A 229 -5.24 3.52 38.61
N LEU A 230 -5.25 2.23 38.27
CA LEU A 230 -5.39 1.15 39.25
C LEU A 230 -4.15 0.95 40.12
N LEU A 231 -2.97 1.27 39.60
CA LEU A 231 -1.69 1.10 40.27
C LEU A 231 -1.33 2.26 41.20
N THR A 232 -1.92 3.43 40.99
CA THR A 232 -1.88 4.59 41.90
C THR A 232 -2.93 4.48 43.01
#